data_AF-A0A352UNA7-F1
#
_entry.id   AF-A0A352UNA7-F1
#
_cell.length_a   1.000
_cell.length_b   1.000
_cell.length_c   1.000
_cell.angle_alpha   90.00
_cell.angle_beta   90.00
_cell.angle_gamma   90.00
#
_symmetry.space_group_name_H-M   'P 1'
#
loop_
_entity.id
_entity.type
_entity.pdbx_description
1 polymer ?
#
loop_
_entity_poly.entity_id
_entity_poly.type
_entity_poly.pdbx_seq_one_letter_code
_entity_poly.pdbx_strand_id
1 'polypeptide(L)' 'MKTYEMLHASEMFNLLVDGFSKSPQDAMCAISKVQHTGKASFAGMILSTSTDGAGYDHFRADRTDS' A
#
# COMPACT_ATOMS: atom_id res chain seq x y z
N MET A 1 13.91 -6.95 1.16
CA MET A 1 12.79 -6.00 0.95
C MET A 1 11.97 -6.47 -0.25
N LYS A 2 10.73 -6.90 -0.01
CA LYS A 2 9.81 -7.30 -1.09
C LYS A 2 8.81 -6.16 -1.31
N THR A 3 8.64 -5.78 -2.57
CA THR A 3 7.75 -4.70 -3.01
C THR A 3 6.54 -5.27 -3.72
N TYR A 4 5.37 -4.69 -3.45
CA TYR A 4 4.11 -5.04 -4.08
C TYR A 4 3.50 -3.77 -4.66
N GLU A 5 3.08 -3.82 -5.92
CA GLU A 5 2.52 -2.69 -6.65
C GLU A 5 1.14 -3.05 -7.19
N MET A 6 0.18 -2.14 -7.03
CA MET A 6 -1.22 -2.32 -7.40
C MET A 6 -1.76 -1.03 -8.02
N LEU A 7 -2.54 -1.13 -9.09
CA LEU A 7 -3.13 0.04 -9.75
C LEU A 7 -4.27 0.64 -8.93
N HIS A 8 -5.01 -0.20 -8.20
CA HIS A 8 -6.21 0.22 -7.51
C HIS A 8 -6.11 0.08 -5.98
N ALA A 9 -6.75 1.02 -5.29
CA ALA A 9 -6.86 1.01 -3.83
C ALA A 9 -7.53 -0.27 -3.30
N SER A 10 -8.50 -0.84 -4.04
CA SER A 10 -9.16 -2.10 -3.68
C SER A 10 -8.23 -3.30 -3.72
N GLU A 11 -7.30 -3.34 -4.69
CA GLU A 11 -6.30 -4.40 -4.81
C GLU A 11 -5.28 -4.31 -3.67
N MET A 12 -4.84 -3.08 -3.35
CA MET A 12 -4.00 -2.84 -2.17
C MET A 12 -4.73 -3.23 -0.88
N PHE A 13 -6.02 -2.91 -0.75
CA PHE A 13 -6.82 -3.32 0.40
C PHE A 13 -6.87 -4.84 0.56
N ASN A 14 -7.17 -5.57 -0.51
CA ASN A 14 -7.19 -7.04 -0.49
C ASN A 14 -5.81 -7.62 -0.14
N LEU A 15 -4.73 -7.06 -0.68
CA LEU A 15 -3.38 -7.47 -0.32
C LEU A 15 -3.10 -7.28 1.18
N LEU A 16 -3.49 -6.13 1.76
CA LEU A 16 -3.28 -5.85 3.18
C LEU A 16 -4.12 -6.77 4.07
N VAL A 17 -5.41 -6.91 3.77
CA VAL A 17 -6.35 -7.67 4.60
C VAL A 17 -6.15 -9.17 4.42
N ASP A 18 -6.22 -9.67 3.19
CA ASP A 18 -6.16 -11.10 2.93
C ASP A 18 -4.72 -11.61 2.86
N GLY A 19 -3.84 -10.86 2.17
CA GLY A 19 -2.45 -11.26 1.96
C GLY A 19 -1.55 -11.09 3.19
N PHE A 20 -1.85 -10.12 4.05
CA PHE A 20 -1.04 -9.80 5.24
C PHE A 20 -1.82 -9.81 6.56
N SER A 21 -3.07 -10.27 6.54
CA SER A 21 -3.92 -10.41 7.73
C SER A 21 -4.02 -9.14 8.57
N LYS A 22 -4.03 -7.97 7.91
CA LYS A 22 -4.20 -6.68 8.57
C LYS A 22 -5.68 -6.40 8.82
N SER A 23 -5.98 -5.59 9.84
CA SER A 23 -7.37 -5.21 10.10
C SER A 23 -7.92 -4.39 8.92
N PRO A 24 -9.17 -4.62 8.49
CA PRO A 24 -9.79 -3.83 7.42
C PRO A 24 -9.77 -2.31 7.69
N GLN A 25 -10.02 -1.91 8.93
CA GLN A 25 -10.03 -0.51 9.33
C GLN A 25 -8.65 0.12 9.20
N ASP A 26 -7.60 -0.56 9.65
CA ASP A 26 -6.25 0.00 9.55
C ASP A 26 -5.76 0.03 8.09
N ALA A 27 -6.12 -0.99 7.30
CA ALA A 27 -5.81 -1.03 5.86
C ALA A 27 -6.44 0.17 5.13
N MET A 28 -7.74 0.44 5.36
CA MET A 28 -8.40 1.62 4.77
C MET A 28 -7.79 2.93 5.26
N CYS A 29 -7.49 3.05 6.55
CA CYS A 29 -6.86 4.24 7.12
C CYS A 29 -5.49 4.51 6.49
N ALA A 30 -4.67 3.47 6.32
CA ALA A 30 -3.37 3.58 5.69
C ALA A 30 -3.47 3.98 4.20
N ILE A 31 -4.38 3.35 3.44
CA ILE A 31 -4.62 3.67 2.03
C ILE A 31 -5.10 5.11 1.87
N SER A 32 -6.09 5.52 2.67
CA SER A 32 -6.59 6.90 2.66
C SER A 32 -5.48 7.89 2.96
N LYS A 33 -4.63 7.61 3.97
CA LYS A 33 -3.48 8.45 4.29
C LYS A 33 -2.51 8.55 3.11
N VAL A 34 -2.19 7.45 2.45
CA VAL A 34 -1.33 7.42 1.26
C VAL A 34 -1.91 8.26 0.12
N GLN A 35 -3.22 8.23 -0.11
CA GLN A 35 -3.86 9.08 -1.13
C GLN A 35 -3.73 10.58 -0.83
N HIS A 36 -3.68 10.97 0.45
CA HIS A 36 -3.55 12.38 0.84
C HIS A 36 -2.10 12.85 1.02
N THR A 37 -1.18 11.97 1.44
CA THR A 37 0.18 12.34 1.85
C THR A 37 1.28 11.67 1.03
N GLY A 38 0.93 10.80 0.07
CA GLY A 38 1.86 10.07 -0.80
C GLY A 38 2.60 8.91 -0.11
N LYS A 39 2.62 8.85 1.23
CA LYS A 39 3.21 7.72 1.99
C LYS A 39 2.61 7.56 3.39
N ALA A 40 2.64 6.34 3.90
CA ALA A 40 2.30 6.00 5.28
C ALA A 40 3.10 4.78 5.78
N SER A 41 3.56 4.81 7.03
CA SER A 41 4.09 3.60 7.69
C SER A 41 2.93 2.79 8.27
N PHE A 42 2.93 1.48 8.03
CA PHE A 42 1.86 0.59 8.45
C PHE A 42 2.38 -0.79 8.85
N ALA A 43 2.35 -1.09 10.15
CA ALA A 43 2.55 -2.45 10.69
C ALA A 43 3.70 -3.28 10.06
N GLY A 44 4.90 -2.69 9.97
CA GLY A 44 6.08 -3.32 9.37
C GLY A 44 6.17 -3.19 7.83
N MET A 45 5.43 -2.24 7.27
CA MET A 45 5.43 -1.91 5.84
C MET A 45 5.47 -0.39 5.66
N ILE A 46 6.02 0.05 4.54
CA ILE A 46 5.84 1.40 4.03
C ILE A 46 4.85 1.31 2.88
N LEU A 47 3.71 1.98 2.98
CA LEU A 47 2.86 2.24 1.83
C LEU A 47 3.19 3.59 1.20
N SER A 48 3.13 3.65 -0.12
CA SER A 48 3.36 4.87 -0.89
C SER A 48 2.61 4.85 -2.21
N THR A 49 2.60 5.98 -2.90
CA THR A 49 2.25 6.04 -4.32
C THR A 49 3.51 6.14 -5.18
N SER A 50 3.46 5.59 -6.39
CA SER A 50 4.51 5.73 -7.39
C SER A 50 3.88 5.84 -8.78
N THR A 51 4.44 6.70 -9.62
CA THR A 51 4.03 6.81 -11.02
C THR A 51 4.97 5.98 -11.88
N ASP A 52 4.43 5.11 -12.74
CA ASP A 52 5.23 4.30 -13.65
C ASP A 52 5.71 5.10 -14.89
N GLY A 53 6.51 4.46 -15.74
CA GLY A 53 7.02 5.08 -16.97
C GLY A 53 5.94 5.41 -18.02
N ALA A 54 4.72 4.91 -17.86
CA ALA A 54 3.57 5.21 -18.70
C ALA A 54 2.68 6.33 -18.11
N GLY A 55 2.99 6.81 -16.90
CA GLY A 55 2.25 7.88 -16.23
C GLY A 55 1.08 7.41 -15.39
N TYR A 56 0.96 6.11 -15.10
CA TYR A 56 -0.09 5.58 -14.22
C TYR A 56 0.37 5.61 -12.77
N ASP A 57 -0.51 6.04 -11.87
CA ASP A 57 -0.26 6.01 -10.44
C ASP A 57 -0.59 4.63 -9.87
N HIS A 58 0.35 4.11 -9.08
CA HIS A 58 0.27 2.83 -8.39
C HIS A 58 0.33 3.04 -6.89
N PHE A 59 -0.39 2.21 -6.15
CA PHE A 59 -0.11 1.97 -4.74
C PHE A 59 1.04 0.98 -4.61
N ARG A 60 1.97 1.29 -3.73
CA ARG A 60 3.15 0.48 -3.45
C ARG A 60 3.21 0.12 -1.98
N ALA A 61 3.52 -1.13 -1.67
CA ALA A 61 3.77 -1.61 -0.31
C ALA A 61 5.16 -2.27 -0.25
N ASP A 62 6.04 -1.71 0.57
CA ASP A 62 7.38 -2.21 0.81
C ASP A 62 7.46 -2.86 2.19
N ARG A 63 7.78 -4.15 2.21
CA ARG A 63 7.91 -4.93 3.45
C ARG A 63 9.25 -4.65 4.12
N THR A 64 9.24 -4.25 5.40
CA THR A 64 10.45 -3.85 6.13
C THR A 64 11.13 -4.97 6.91
N ASP A 65 10.47 -6.11 7.10
CA ASP A 65 11.06 -7.35 7.63
C ASP A 65 11.82 -8.10 6.51
N SER A 66 13.09 -8.41 6.78
CA SER A 66 13.98 -9.20 5.92
C SER A 66 14.05 -10.64 6.39
#